data_AF-A0A7W9GRL6-F1
#
_entry.id   AF-A0A7W9GRL6-F1
#
_cell.length_a   1.000
_cell.length_b   1.000
_cell.length_c   1.000
_cell.angle_alpha   90.00
_cell.angle_beta   90.00
_cell.angle_gamma   90.00
#
_symmetry.space_group_name_H-M   'P 1'
#
loop_
_entity.id
_entity.type
_entity.pdbx_description
1 polymer ?
#
loop_
_entity_poly.entity_id
_entity_poly.type
_entity_poly.pdbx_seq_one_letter_code
_entity_poly.pdbx_strand_id
1 'polypeptide(L)'
;MADRRKPRRVMRHVRRIPGYRYARRTVVPRIRDSATARAVVHRLFAVDSKQHTPLDVTAGRLLAGVGTERLPVVVVLCLGLPATQVRDVVDELAELQVLTAGFRPVVVMDVAELATARAYGYPAELLLPEAEWTHATQTWDDYLRATLATIFASYRSTASVTVGPEGLTPTDKLLLGALAPRA
;
A
#
# COMPACT_ATOMS: atom_id res chain seq x y z
N MET A 1 13.71 5.35 -27.63
CA MET A 1 14.10 3.95 -27.92
C MET A 1 14.98 3.43 -26.79
N ALA A 2 14.76 2.17 -26.40
CA ALA A 2 15.32 1.52 -25.23
C ALA A 2 16.82 1.15 -25.38
N ASP A 3 17.52 0.98 -24.25
CA ASP A 3 18.25 -0.28 -24.05
C ASP A 3 18.18 -0.78 -22.60
N ARG A 4 17.37 -1.83 -22.41
CA ARG A 4 17.32 -2.71 -21.24
C ARG A 4 18.55 -3.62 -21.30
N ARG A 5 19.62 -3.37 -20.55
CA ARG A 5 20.68 -4.37 -20.28
C ARG A 5 21.54 -3.98 -19.09
N LYS A 6 21.33 -4.64 -17.93
CA LYS A 6 22.38 -5.22 -17.04
C LYS A 6 21.81 -5.66 -15.67
N PRO A 7 21.15 -6.83 -15.59
CA PRO A 7 21.28 -7.67 -14.39
C PRO A 7 22.04 -8.99 -14.66
N ARG A 8 22.41 -9.25 -15.92
CA ARG A 8 22.99 -10.56 -16.34
C ARG A 8 24.51 -10.72 -16.14
N ARG A 9 25.26 -9.65 -15.82
CA ARG A 9 26.74 -9.74 -15.73
C ARG A 9 27.25 -10.31 -14.40
N VAL A 10 26.54 -10.08 -13.29
CA VAL A 10 26.97 -10.58 -11.95
C VAL A 10 26.69 -12.08 -11.79
N MET A 11 25.56 -12.56 -12.32
CA MET A 11 25.18 -13.98 -12.25
C MET A 11 26.14 -14.96 -12.96
N ARG A 12 26.93 -14.48 -13.93
CA ARG A 12 27.91 -15.33 -14.65
C ARG A 12 29.17 -15.62 -13.83
N HIS A 13 29.56 -14.73 -12.92
CA HIS A 13 30.75 -14.93 -12.08
C HIS A 13 30.49 -15.88 -10.91
N VAL A 14 29.28 -15.85 -10.35
CA VAL A 14 28.87 -16.73 -9.24
C VAL A 14 28.87 -18.21 -9.65
N ARG A 15 28.61 -18.52 -10.92
CA ARG A 15 28.64 -19.89 -11.47
C ARG A 15 30.04 -20.49 -11.62
N ARG A 16 31.11 -19.69 -11.47
CA ARG A 16 32.51 -20.15 -11.59
C ARG A 16 33.17 -20.47 -10.24
N ILE A 17 32.45 -20.31 -9.12
CA ILE A 17 32.98 -20.65 -7.79
C ILE A 17 32.95 -22.18 -7.61
N PRO A 18 34.11 -22.83 -7.39
CA PRO A 18 34.15 -24.25 -7.06
C PRO A 18 33.30 -24.51 -5.81
N GLY A 19 32.34 -25.44 -5.87
CA GLY A 19 31.44 -25.76 -4.75
C GLY A 19 30.08 -25.02 -4.73
N TYR A 20 29.80 -24.12 -5.68
CA TYR A 20 28.51 -23.41 -5.77
C TYR A 20 27.28 -24.34 -5.82
N ARG A 21 27.40 -25.51 -6.46
CA ARG A 21 26.32 -26.51 -6.53
C ARG A 21 26.02 -27.17 -5.19
N TYR A 22 27.02 -27.32 -4.31
CA TYR A 22 26.85 -27.86 -2.95
C TYR A 22 26.28 -26.79 -2.01
N ALA A 23 26.82 -25.56 -2.08
CA ALA A 23 26.32 -24.43 -1.30
C ALA A 23 24.83 -24.13 -1.58
N ARG A 24 24.38 -24.23 -2.84
CA ARG A 24 22.97 -24.01 -3.20
C ARG A 24 22.01 -25.02 -2.56
N ARG A 25 22.41 -26.28 -2.37
CA ARG A 25 21.54 -27.32 -1.79
C ARG A 25 21.45 -27.24 -0.27
N THR A 26 22.51 -26.79 0.40
CA THR A 26 22.58 -26.81 1.87
C THR A 26 22.22 -25.47 2.51
N VAL A 27 22.48 -24.36 1.82
CA VAL A 27 22.31 -23.00 2.38
C VAL A 27 20.93 -22.43 2.09
N VAL A 28 20.34 -22.71 0.92
CA VAL A 28 19.01 -22.17 0.54
C VAL A 28 17.88 -22.64 1.47
N PRO A 29 17.79 -23.92 1.89
CA PRO A 29 16.76 -24.33 2.85
C PRO A 29 16.93 -23.69 4.22
N ARG A 30 18.17 -23.58 4.73
CA ARG A 30 18.45 -22.99 6.05
C ARG A 30 18.19 -21.49 6.13
N ILE A 31 18.36 -20.77 5.02
CA ILE A 31 17.95 -19.36 4.92
C ILE A 31 16.42 -19.23 4.85
N ARG A 32 15.72 -20.21 4.24
CA ARG A 32 14.26 -20.24 4.23
C ARG A 32 13.69 -20.51 5.63
N ASP A 33 14.35 -21.30 6.46
CA ASP A 33 13.80 -21.72 7.77
C ASP A 33 14.22 -20.81 8.94
N SER A 34 15.05 -19.79 8.69
CA SER A 34 15.53 -18.85 9.72
C SER A 34 15.09 -17.42 9.43
N ALA A 35 14.28 -16.84 10.34
CA ALA A 35 13.79 -15.47 10.23
C ALA A 35 14.91 -14.43 10.25
N THR A 36 15.97 -14.68 11.04
CA THR A 36 17.12 -13.79 11.17
C THR A 36 18.01 -13.81 9.94
N ALA A 37 18.26 -14.99 9.34
CA ALA A 37 18.99 -15.09 8.08
C ALA A 37 18.26 -14.39 6.94
N ARG A 38 16.93 -14.51 6.89
CA ARG A 38 16.09 -13.80 5.93
C ARG A 38 16.17 -12.28 6.11
N ALA A 39 16.18 -11.80 7.36
CA ALA A 39 16.31 -10.37 7.66
C ALA A 39 17.67 -9.81 7.24
N VAL A 40 18.76 -10.56 7.43
CA VAL A 40 20.11 -10.15 7.01
C VAL A 40 20.25 -10.14 5.48
N VAL A 41 19.71 -11.15 4.79
CA VAL A 41 19.64 -11.16 3.32
C VAL A 41 18.81 -9.98 2.82
N HIS A 42 17.63 -9.74 3.39
CA HIS A 42 16.83 -8.57 3.05
C HIS A 42 17.60 -7.27 3.26
N ARG A 43 18.33 -7.13 4.38
CA ARG A 43 19.09 -5.91 4.71
C ARG A 43 20.27 -5.69 3.76
N LEU A 44 20.93 -6.75 3.29
CA LEU A 44 22.04 -6.67 2.33
C LEU A 44 21.55 -6.40 0.90
N PHE A 45 20.36 -6.87 0.52
CA PHE A 45 19.74 -6.59 -0.79
C PHE A 45 18.90 -5.30 -0.80
N ALA A 46 18.52 -4.76 0.37
CA ALA A 46 17.80 -3.49 0.53
C ALA A 46 18.70 -2.24 0.41
N VAL A 47 19.98 -2.42 0.06
CA VAL A 47 20.91 -1.30 -0.21
C VAL A 47 20.59 -0.58 -1.54
N ASP A 48 19.64 -1.09 -2.33
CA ASP A 48 19.02 -0.33 -3.42
C ASP A 48 17.81 0.46 -2.86
N SER A 49 18.05 1.73 -2.54
CA SER A 49 17.16 2.69 -1.87
C SER A 49 15.92 3.13 -2.69
N LYS A 50 15.41 2.25 -3.57
CA LYS A 50 14.21 2.48 -4.38
C LYS A 50 13.14 1.40 -4.24
N GLN A 51 13.34 0.39 -3.39
CA GLN A 51 12.30 -0.59 -3.09
C GLN A 51 11.56 -0.21 -1.81
N HIS A 52 10.34 0.30 -1.98
CA HIS A 52 9.39 0.45 -0.88
C HIS A 52 9.18 -0.93 -0.26
N THR A 53 9.63 -1.10 1.00
CA THR A 53 9.29 -2.29 1.77
C THR A 53 7.78 -2.24 1.98
N PRO A 54 7.02 -3.23 1.52
CA PRO A 54 5.57 -3.20 1.63
C PRO A 54 5.15 -3.09 3.09
N LEU A 55 4.27 -2.13 3.39
CA LEU A 55 3.73 -1.94 4.72
C LEU A 55 2.63 -2.97 4.96
N ASP A 56 2.64 -3.57 6.15
CA ASP A 56 1.50 -4.39 6.56
C ASP A 56 0.34 -3.46 6.94
N VAL A 57 -0.80 -3.69 6.31
CA VAL A 57 -1.99 -2.85 6.45
C VAL A 57 -2.89 -3.51 7.46
N THR A 58 -3.14 -2.82 8.57
CA THR A 58 -4.18 -3.21 9.52
C THR A 58 -5.55 -2.95 8.92
N ALA A 59 -6.52 -3.81 9.20
CA ALA A 59 -7.92 -3.54 8.88
C ALA A 59 -8.51 -2.42 9.75
N GLY A 60 -7.81 -1.96 10.79
CA GLY A 60 -8.34 -1.03 11.77
C GLY A 60 -8.87 -1.75 13.02
N ARG A 61 -9.36 -0.96 13.97
CA ARG A 61 -9.75 -1.43 15.30
C ARG A 61 -11.07 -2.20 15.30
N LEU A 62 -11.96 -1.93 14.34
CA LEU A 62 -13.29 -2.52 14.28
C LEU A 62 -13.27 -4.02 13.95
N LEU A 63 -12.28 -4.47 13.18
CA LEU A 63 -12.08 -5.88 12.84
C LEU A 63 -10.89 -6.51 13.60
N ALA A 64 -10.44 -5.89 14.70
CA ALA A 64 -9.32 -6.42 15.47
C ALA A 64 -9.62 -7.85 15.96
N GLY A 65 -8.66 -8.77 15.79
CA GLY A 65 -8.81 -10.17 16.19
C GLY A 65 -9.55 -11.05 15.17
N VAL A 66 -10.12 -10.48 14.12
CA VAL A 66 -10.58 -11.22 12.94
C VAL A 66 -9.38 -11.39 12.00
N GLY A 67 -9.17 -12.57 11.42
CA GLY A 67 -8.06 -12.88 10.50
C GLY A 67 -8.10 -12.06 9.21
N THR A 68 -7.82 -10.77 9.32
CA THR A 68 -7.99 -9.76 8.28
C THR A 68 -6.76 -9.63 7.38
N GLU A 69 -5.71 -10.40 7.63
CA GLU A 69 -4.45 -10.34 6.88
C GLU A 69 -4.64 -10.67 5.39
N ARG A 70 -5.68 -11.43 5.05
CA ARG A 70 -6.03 -11.83 3.69
C ARG A 70 -6.98 -10.86 2.99
N LEU A 71 -7.55 -9.89 3.70
CA LEU A 71 -8.50 -8.97 3.11
C LEU A 71 -7.80 -8.05 2.10
N PRO A 72 -8.46 -7.72 0.98
CA PRO A 72 -7.93 -6.78 0.00
C PRO A 72 -7.69 -5.40 0.64
N VAL A 73 -6.62 -4.73 0.23
CA VAL A 73 -6.32 -3.36 0.63
C VAL A 73 -6.93 -2.40 -0.39
N VAL A 74 -7.77 -1.48 0.07
CA VAL A 74 -8.45 -0.51 -0.78
C VAL A 74 -7.97 0.90 -0.44
N VAL A 75 -7.47 1.60 -1.45
CA VAL A 75 -7.11 3.01 -1.31
C VAL A 75 -8.35 3.85 -1.57
N VAL A 76 -8.75 4.66 -0.61
CA VAL A 76 -9.89 5.57 -0.72
C VAL A 76 -9.37 7.00 -0.89
N LEU A 77 -9.64 7.59 -2.04
CA LEU A 77 -9.15 8.91 -2.42
C LEU A 77 -10.21 9.98 -2.09
N CYS A 78 -9.93 10.78 -1.07
CA CYS A 78 -10.75 11.90 -0.59
C CYS A 78 -10.05 13.23 -0.91
N LEU A 79 -9.86 13.52 -2.20
CA LEU A 79 -9.17 14.73 -2.67
C LEU A 79 -10.16 15.82 -3.05
N GLY A 80 -9.86 17.07 -2.71
CA GLY A 80 -10.71 18.22 -2.97
C GLY A 80 -12.02 18.25 -2.16
N LEU A 81 -12.10 17.45 -1.09
CA LEU A 81 -13.29 17.37 -0.24
C LEU A 81 -13.14 18.26 1.00
N PRO A 82 -14.21 18.91 1.47
CA PRO A 82 -14.19 19.63 2.74
C PRO A 82 -13.98 18.66 3.91
N ALA A 83 -13.39 19.16 5.00
CA ALA A 83 -13.07 18.38 6.19
C ALA A 83 -14.26 17.59 6.75
N THR A 84 -15.45 18.20 6.79
CA THR A 84 -16.68 17.54 7.26
C THR A 84 -17.02 16.33 6.43
N GLN A 85 -16.89 16.42 5.11
CA GLN A 85 -17.18 15.32 4.21
C GLN A 85 -16.15 14.19 4.31
N VAL A 86 -14.87 14.52 4.51
CA VAL A 86 -13.86 13.49 4.79
C VAL A 86 -14.21 12.71 6.05
N ARG A 87 -14.74 13.37 7.09
CA ARG A 87 -15.22 12.70 8.31
C ARG A 87 -16.38 11.77 8.02
N ASP A 88 -17.41 12.26 7.35
CA ASP A 88 -18.61 11.48 7.01
C ASP A 88 -18.26 10.23 6.20
N VAL A 89 -17.33 10.35 5.24
CA VAL A 89 -16.86 9.24 4.41
C VAL A 89 -16.08 8.21 5.23
N VAL A 90 -15.23 8.64 6.17
CA VAL A 90 -14.48 7.72 7.03
C VAL A 90 -15.41 6.96 7.97
N ASP A 91 -16.43 7.62 8.51
CA ASP A 91 -17.47 7.00 9.34
C ASP A 91 -18.25 5.96 8.51
N GLU A 92 -18.63 6.31 7.28
CA GLU A 92 -19.30 5.41 6.35
C GLU A 92 -18.44 4.19 5.97
N LEU A 93 -17.13 4.37 5.75
CA LEU A 93 -16.21 3.24 5.53
C LEU A 93 -16.17 2.30 6.74
N ALA A 94 -16.21 2.85 7.96
CA ALA A 94 -16.27 2.06 9.18
C ALA A 94 -17.56 1.24 9.27
N GLU A 95 -18.71 1.83 8.94
CA GLU A 95 -19.98 1.11 8.88
C GLU A 95 -19.93 -0.04 7.85
N LEU A 96 -19.46 0.25 6.63
CA LEU A 96 -19.31 -0.76 5.57
C LEU A 96 -18.37 -1.89 6.00
N GLN A 97 -17.28 -1.57 6.69
CA GLN A 97 -16.33 -2.56 7.17
C GLN A 97 -16.95 -3.46 8.25
N VAL A 98 -17.75 -2.91 9.17
CA VAL A 98 -18.48 -3.70 10.17
C VAL A 98 -19.50 -4.62 9.52
N LEU A 99 -20.20 -4.14 8.49
CA LEU A 99 -21.23 -4.92 7.79
C LEU A 99 -20.67 -6.04 6.91
N THR A 100 -19.51 -5.82 6.30
CA THR A 100 -18.99 -6.70 5.23
C THR A 100 -17.73 -7.45 5.62
N ALA A 101 -16.96 -6.94 6.59
CA ALA A 101 -15.62 -7.39 6.93
C ALA A 101 -14.72 -7.62 5.69
N GLY A 102 -14.92 -6.83 4.63
CA GLY A 102 -14.46 -7.23 3.29
C GLY A 102 -13.15 -6.61 2.82
N PHE A 103 -12.64 -5.58 3.49
CA PHE A 103 -11.48 -4.84 3.01
C PHE A 103 -10.72 -4.14 4.14
N ARG A 104 -9.50 -3.71 3.82
CA ARG A 104 -8.63 -2.88 4.66
C ARG A 104 -8.46 -1.50 4.01
N PRO A 105 -9.04 -0.43 4.56
CA PRO A 105 -8.95 0.89 3.95
C PRO A 105 -7.58 1.54 4.19
N VAL A 106 -7.10 2.27 3.20
CA VAL A 106 -6.05 3.28 3.31
C VAL A 106 -6.64 4.60 2.83
N VAL A 107 -6.77 5.59 3.71
CA VAL A 107 -7.43 6.85 3.40
C VAL A 107 -6.40 7.86 2.91
N VAL A 108 -6.60 8.43 1.72
CA VAL A 108 -5.74 9.49 1.17
C VAL A 108 -6.55 10.76 1.10
N MET A 109 -6.04 11.85 1.67
CA MET A 109 -6.74 13.14 1.77
C MET A 109 -5.78 14.29 1.50
N ASP A 110 -6.30 15.44 1.10
CA ASP A 110 -5.56 16.70 0.95
C ASP A 110 -6.00 17.79 1.95
N VAL A 111 -6.86 17.42 2.90
CA VAL A 111 -7.25 18.21 4.06
C VAL A 111 -6.77 17.54 5.35
N ALA A 112 -6.37 18.32 6.36
CA ALA A 112 -5.72 17.85 7.57
C ALA A 112 -6.66 17.12 8.57
N GLU A 113 -7.28 16.01 8.14
CA GLU A 113 -8.25 15.21 8.89
C GLU A 113 -7.72 13.81 9.28
N LEU A 114 -6.40 13.70 9.49
CA LEU A 114 -5.73 12.45 9.86
C LEU A 114 -6.27 11.83 11.16
N ALA A 115 -6.76 12.66 12.08
CA ALA A 115 -7.31 12.20 13.36
C ALA A 115 -8.53 11.28 13.17
N THR A 116 -9.37 11.58 12.18
CA THR A 116 -10.59 10.85 11.88
C THR A 116 -10.29 9.41 11.44
N ALA A 117 -9.38 9.22 10.47
CA ALA A 117 -8.95 7.88 10.05
C ALA A 117 -8.25 7.11 11.20
N ARG A 118 -7.45 7.81 12.00
CA ARG A 118 -6.75 7.22 13.16
C ARG A 118 -7.69 6.78 14.29
N ALA A 119 -8.86 7.40 14.43
CA ALA A 119 -9.86 6.99 15.41
C ALA A 119 -10.25 5.51 15.21
N TYR A 120 -10.43 5.11 13.95
CA TYR A 120 -10.71 3.74 13.53
C TYR A 120 -9.44 2.88 13.33
N GLY A 121 -8.25 3.46 13.50
CA GLY A 121 -6.99 2.76 13.29
C GLY A 121 -6.64 2.51 11.82
N TYR A 122 -7.22 3.28 10.90
CA TYR A 122 -6.91 3.18 9.48
C TYR A 122 -5.62 3.93 9.16
N PRO A 123 -4.74 3.39 8.29
CA PRO A 123 -3.66 4.16 7.69
C PRO A 123 -4.22 5.35 6.92
N ALA A 124 -3.54 6.49 7.04
CA ALA A 124 -3.93 7.71 6.36
C ALA A 124 -2.71 8.45 5.81
N GLU A 125 -2.84 8.95 4.59
CA GLU A 125 -1.86 9.75 3.87
C GLU A 125 -2.42 11.15 3.62
N LEU A 126 -1.67 12.18 4.01
CA LEU A 126 -2.01 13.58 3.75
C LEU A 126 -1.16 14.09 2.58
N LEU A 127 -1.82 14.55 1.54
CA LEU A 127 -1.21 15.15 0.36
C LEU A 127 -1.30 16.67 0.41
N LEU A 128 -0.40 17.35 -0.30
CA LEU A 128 -0.54 18.78 -0.54
C LEU A 128 -1.71 19.06 -1.50
N PRO A 129 -2.65 19.95 -1.14
CA PRO A 129 -3.73 20.35 -2.04
C PRO A 129 -3.18 21.18 -3.21
N GLU A 130 -3.87 21.14 -4.35
CA GLU A 130 -3.45 21.84 -5.58
C GLU A 130 -3.30 23.35 -5.36
N ALA A 131 -4.22 23.94 -4.60
CA ALA A 131 -4.22 25.37 -4.29
C ALA A 131 -2.99 25.84 -3.49
N GLU A 132 -2.30 24.93 -2.80
CA GLU A 132 -1.08 25.22 -2.02
C GLU A 132 0.20 24.79 -2.76
N TRP A 133 0.09 24.36 -4.02
CA TRP A 133 1.23 23.88 -4.79
C TRP A 133 2.16 25.04 -5.19
N THR A 134 3.41 24.99 -4.73
CA THR A 134 4.40 26.08 -4.93
C THR A 134 5.67 25.63 -5.67
N HIS A 135 5.74 24.38 -6.13
CA HIS A 135 6.94 23.85 -6.78
C HIS A 135 7.09 24.34 -8.23
N ALA A 136 8.20 25.01 -8.53
CA ALA A 136 8.45 25.62 -9.84
C ALA A 136 8.80 24.64 -10.97
N THR A 137 9.35 23.47 -10.64
CA THR A 137 9.91 22.52 -11.64
C THR A 137 9.08 21.25 -11.83
N GLN A 138 8.05 21.05 -11.01
CA GLN A 138 7.20 19.86 -11.02
C GLN A 138 5.74 20.33 -10.97
N THR A 139 4.91 19.79 -11.86
CA THR A 139 3.47 20.06 -11.83
C THR A 139 2.81 19.33 -10.66
N TRP A 140 1.68 19.85 -10.17
CA TRP A 140 0.91 19.18 -9.12
C TRP A 140 0.48 17.77 -9.57
N ASP A 141 0.05 17.62 -10.83
CA ASP A 141 -0.30 16.33 -11.43
C ASP A 141 0.85 15.31 -11.42
N ASP A 142 2.08 15.75 -11.73
CA ASP A 142 3.25 14.87 -11.71
C ASP A 142 3.57 14.41 -10.28
N TYR A 143 3.46 15.33 -9.32
CA TYR A 143 3.58 15.01 -7.90
C TYR A 143 2.52 14.00 -7.47
N LEU A 144 1.24 14.28 -7.79
CA LEU A 144 0.14 13.44 -7.38
C LEU A 144 0.28 12.04 -7.98
N ARG A 145 0.60 11.95 -9.28
CA ARG A 145 0.82 10.67 -9.96
C ARG A 145 1.96 9.86 -9.34
N ALA A 146 3.10 10.50 -9.05
CA ALA A 146 4.24 9.84 -8.44
C ALA A 146 3.96 9.39 -7.00
N THR A 147 3.27 10.23 -6.22
CA THR A 147 2.90 9.94 -4.84
C THR A 147 1.85 8.85 -4.76
N LEU A 148 0.79 8.91 -5.57
CA LEU A 148 -0.20 7.83 -5.65
C LEU A 148 0.44 6.52 -6.07
N ALA A 149 1.30 6.51 -7.11
CA ALA A 149 2.02 5.29 -7.51
C ALA A 149 2.83 4.69 -6.33
N THR A 150 3.42 5.55 -5.50
CA THR A 150 4.14 5.15 -4.29
C THR A 150 3.19 4.57 -3.23
N ILE A 151 2.05 5.20 -2.99
CA ILE A 151 1.01 4.74 -2.04
C ILE A 151 0.48 3.37 -2.47
N PHE A 152 0.03 3.23 -3.72
CA PHE A 152 -0.47 1.97 -4.27
C PHE A 152 0.55 0.83 -4.11
N ALA A 153 1.82 1.09 -4.42
CA ALA A 153 2.89 0.11 -4.29
C ALA A 153 3.21 -0.22 -2.83
N SER A 154 3.29 0.79 -1.95
CA SER A 154 3.66 0.64 -0.55
C SER A 154 2.62 -0.16 0.23
N TYR A 155 1.34 0.09 -0.03
CA TYR A 155 0.22 -0.59 0.63
C TYR A 155 -0.28 -1.85 -0.09
N ARG A 156 0.31 -2.20 -1.24
CA ARG A 156 -0.13 -3.32 -2.10
C ARG A 156 -1.64 -3.29 -2.37
N SER A 157 -2.13 -2.09 -2.66
CA SER A 157 -3.56 -1.89 -2.92
C SER A 157 -4.03 -2.76 -4.08
N THR A 158 -5.16 -3.41 -3.88
CA THR A 158 -5.82 -4.28 -4.88
C THR A 158 -6.91 -3.54 -5.64
N ALA A 159 -7.41 -2.45 -5.08
CA ALA A 159 -8.44 -1.59 -5.67
C ALA A 159 -8.36 -0.17 -5.10
N SER A 160 -8.97 0.77 -5.81
CA SER A 160 -9.20 2.12 -5.31
C SER A 160 -10.61 2.60 -5.58
N VAL A 161 -11.07 3.49 -4.72
CA VAL A 161 -12.32 4.23 -4.88
C VAL A 161 -12.02 5.71 -4.79
N THR A 162 -12.61 6.49 -5.69
CA THR A 162 -12.53 7.95 -5.66
C THR A 162 -13.82 8.50 -5.09
N VAL A 163 -13.71 9.36 -4.09
CA VAL A 163 -14.86 9.93 -3.40
C VAL A 163 -15.19 11.28 -4.02
N GLY A 164 -16.41 11.43 -4.50
CA GLY A 164 -16.91 12.67 -5.08
C GLY A 164 -17.52 13.61 -4.03
N PRO A 165 -18.02 14.78 -4.47
CA PRO A 165 -18.66 15.76 -3.59
C PRO A 165 -19.99 15.27 -2.98
N GLU A 166 -20.52 14.13 -3.41
CA GLU A 166 -21.70 13.47 -2.83
C GLU A 166 -21.31 12.28 -1.91
N GLY A 167 -20.02 12.09 -1.63
CA GLY A 167 -19.51 10.96 -0.84
C GLY A 167 -19.35 9.67 -1.66
N LEU A 168 -19.47 8.52 -1.00
CA LEU A 168 -19.40 7.21 -1.66
C LEU A 168 -20.69 6.94 -2.45
N THR A 169 -20.55 6.64 -3.74
CA THR A 169 -21.70 6.31 -4.57
C THR A 169 -22.27 4.93 -4.20
N PRO A 170 -23.53 4.62 -4.52
CA PRO A 170 -24.07 3.28 -4.34
C PRO A 170 -23.21 2.19 -5.00
N THR A 171 -22.61 2.48 -6.15
CA THR A 171 -21.71 1.57 -6.86
C THR A 171 -20.44 1.31 -6.06
N ASP A 172 -19.86 2.33 -5.44
CA ASP A 172 -18.65 2.18 -4.62
C ASP A 172 -18.93 1.29 -3.40
N LYS A 173 -20.08 1.49 -2.75
CA LYS A 173 -20.53 0.66 -1.62
C LYS A 173 -20.70 -0.80 -2.03
N LEU A 174 -21.30 -1.05 -3.20
CA LEU A 174 -21.45 -2.40 -3.74
C LEU A 174 -20.10 -3.03 -4.10
N LEU A 175 -19.18 -2.27 -4.69
CA LEU A 175 -17.82 -2.73 -4.99
C LEU A 175 -17.06 -3.10 -3.72
N LEU A 176 -17.07 -2.24 -2.71
CA LEU A 176 -16.44 -2.49 -1.42
C LEU A 176 -17.05 -3.71 -0.72
N GLY A 177 -18.38 -3.85 -0.74
CA GLY A 177 -19.05 -5.02 -0.17
C GLY A 177 -18.78 -6.32 -0.91
N ALA A 178 -18.59 -6.26 -2.24
CA ALA A 178 -18.26 -7.44 -3.05
C ALA A 178 -16.85 -8.00 -2.81
N LEU A 179 -15.98 -7.23 -2.14
CA LEU A 179 -14.64 -7.69 -1.74
C LEU A 179 -14.65 -8.64 -0.55
N ALA A 180 -15.80 -8.77 0.15
CA ALA A 180 -15.96 -9.70 1.24
C ALA A 180 -15.64 -11.14 0.81
N PRO A 181 -14.90 -11.92 1.62
CA PRO A 181 -14.68 -13.33 1.35
C PRO A 181 -16.01 -14.05 1.14
N ARG A 182 -16.14 -14.80 0.04
CA ARG A 182 -17.27 -15.72 -0.13
C ARG A 182 -17.08 -16.88 0.84
N ALA A 183 -18.11 -17.13 1.65
CA ALA A 183 -18.20 -18.29 2.53
C ALA A 183 -18.19 -19.61 1.73
#